data_AF-A0A242K849-F1
#
_entry.id   AF-A0A242K849-F1
#
_cell.length_a   1.000
_cell.length_b   1.000
_cell.length_c   1.000
_cell.angle_alpha   90.00
_cell.angle_beta   90.00
_cell.angle_gamma   90.00
#
_symmetry.space_group_name_H-M   'P 1'
#
loop_
_entity.id
_entity.type
_entity.pdbx_description
1 polymer ?
#
loop_
_entity_poly.entity_id
_entity_poly.type
_entity_poly.pdbx_seq_one_letter_code
_entity_poly.pdbx_strand_id
1 'polypeptide(L)'
;MKLLKLQPSDYYDFFPFIQKSRLVLPFYETHSEAQNALLIQLKEESEVYVAVKKNQPLFFMTLKEKQILNILAVETFMGTWQTLFDGIELIYKRVFASEACLQFPRPLSEVESRRLIQQGYQLSNTTACKKLHYNTALVLGGGGARGAYQIGVWQALKEVGIPIQIITGTSVGALNGALIVQDDFERAKEMWEKIETRQILSFPMKDNTQNTLPELLRQMASFTVAAIQSKGVSTKPLQQLLDDTFSQTKLEQATQQFYLVTTELPGVTERVIHFNRCKNDQWKQWLLASASFFPAMAAAQIEGKYYVDGGYRNNIPVDAALANGATECIIVDVKGPGITKHTILPEGQSCISLKTPWSLGTVLLFDGARSIVNIKLGYLEMMKALEKYSGYWYTFDEPLSSIKEFQRQFFQYLKKNYQLSLWKNREERKRFYQKLRKYYKDRVYEENISLALLELLGKSTVVPPDQLYTFSEFVQLLADQTDKQEDTFAGMISVQEWLGKYYDDFFLLSEKRQLQLVKQLLVVDLEEKKKRLKGLLEQLPIITLQVLMKEFIQEGEWY
;
A
#
# COMPACT_ATOMS: atom_id res chain seq x y z
N MET A 1 -6.61 -13.91 -12.33
CA MET A 1 -6.52 -14.80 -11.14
C MET A 1 -5.96 -13.97 -10.00
N LYS A 2 -6.34 -14.20 -8.74
CA LYS A 2 -5.78 -13.49 -7.57
C LYS A 2 -5.17 -14.52 -6.61
N LEU A 3 -4.02 -14.20 -6.03
CA LEU A 3 -3.38 -15.03 -5.01
C LEU A 3 -3.67 -14.44 -3.62
N LEU A 4 -3.99 -15.29 -2.65
CA LEU A 4 -4.23 -14.91 -1.26
C LEU A 4 -3.38 -15.79 -0.35
N LYS A 5 -2.70 -15.19 0.64
CA LYS A 5 -2.02 -15.92 1.73
C LYS A 5 -3.09 -16.31 2.76
N LEU A 6 -3.21 -17.60 3.07
CA LEU A 6 -4.17 -18.12 4.04
C LEU A 6 -3.63 -17.98 5.46
N GLN A 7 -4.52 -17.71 6.41
CA GLN A 7 -4.24 -17.75 7.84
C GLN A 7 -4.90 -18.99 8.48
N PRO A 8 -4.44 -19.45 9.67
CA PRO A 8 -5.06 -20.59 10.37
C PRO A 8 -6.58 -20.46 10.55
N SER A 9 -7.08 -19.25 10.77
CA SER A 9 -8.50 -18.95 10.91
C SER A 9 -9.31 -19.19 9.63
N ASP A 10 -8.68 -19.13 8.45
CA ASP A 10 -9.30 -19.44 7.15
C ASP A 10 -9.50 -20.94 6.95
N TYR A 11 -8.91 -21.80 7.80
CA TYR A 11 -9.02 -23.25 7.75
C TYR A 11 -10.46 -23.71 7.50
N TYR A 12 -11.41 -23.23 8.29
CA TYR A 12 -12.80 -23.71 8.21
C TYR A 12 -13.53 -23.28 6.94
N ASP A 13 -13.11 -22.20 6.30
CA ASP A 13 -13.74 -21.69 5.09
C ASP A 13 -13.21 -22.44 3.86
N PHE A 14 -11.94 -22.88 3.88
CA PHE A 14 -11.32 -23.63 2.78
C PHE A 14 -11.29 -25.15 2.97
N PHE A 15 -11.52 -25.66 4.18
CA PHE A 15 -11.51 -27.10 4.50
C PHE A 15 -12.32 -27.97 3.53
N PRO A 16 -13.58 -27.62 3.16
CA PRO A 16 -14.37 -28.43 2.23
C PRO A 16 -13.75 -28.54 0.83
N PHE A 17 -13.03 -27.50 0.40
CA PHE A 17 -12.34 -27.48 -0.89
C PHE A 17 -11.03 -28.26 -0.85
N ILE A 18 -10.29 -28.15 0.25
CA ILE A 18 -9.03 -28.88 0.46
C ILE A 18 -9.31 -30.40 0.49
N GLN A 19 -10.34 -30.85 1.20
CA GLN A 19 -10.68 -32.29 1.26
C GLN A 19 -11.03 -32.91 -0.10
N LYS A 20 -11.54 -32.10 -1.04
CA LYS A 20 -11.89 -32.54 -2.40
C LYS A 20 -10.81 -32.23 -3.44
N SER A 21 -9.69 -31.65 -3.01
CA SER A 21 -8.61 -31.27 -3.91
C SER A 21 -7.75 -32.48 -4.31
N ARG A 22 -7.07 -32.40 -5.45
CA ARG A 22 -6.20 -33.45 -5.97
C ARG A 22 -4.80 -32.92 -6.16
N LEU A 23 -3.84 -33.77 -5.85
CA LEU A 23 -2.43 -33.51 -6.07
C LEU A 23 -2.15 -33.40 -7.58
N VAL A 24 -1.49 -32.32 -7.99
CA VAL A 24 -1.27 -32.00 -9.40
C VAL A 24 0.13 -32.42 -9.89
N LEU A 25 1.10 -32.42 -8.98
CA LEU A 25 2.50 -32.81 -9.21
C LEU A 25 2.95 -33.73 -8.07
N PRO A 26 3.96 -34.59 -8.25
CA PRO A 26 4.28 -35.68 -7.33
C PRO A 26 5.03 -35.22 -6.06
N PHE A 27 4.45 -34.30 -5.31
CA PHE A 27 4.98 -33.85 -4.02
C PHE A 27 4.76 -34.86 -2.89
N TYR A 28 3.76 -35.71 -3.03
CA TYR A 28 3.37 -36.77 -2.08
C TYR A 28 2.92 -38.02 -2.84
N GLU A 29 2.87 -39.16 -2.17
CA GLU A 29 2.46 -40.44 -2.77
C GLU A 29 0.95 -40.49 -3.00
N THR A 30 0.15 -39.86 -2.13
CA THR A 30 -1.31 -39.88 -2.21
C THR A 30 -1.94 -38.49 -2.09
N HIS A 31 -3.13 -38.32 -2.66
CA HIS A 31 -3.92 -37.10 -2.49
C HIS A 31 -4.24 -36.83 -1.01
N SER A 32 -4.61 -37.87 -0.26
CA SER A 32 -4.97 -37.74 1.16
C SER A 32 -3.78 -37.29 2.02
N GLU A 33 -2.58 -37.78 1.74
CA GLU A 33 -1.36 -37.34 2.42
C GLU A 33 -1.08 -35.86 2.14
N ALA A 34 -1.13 -35.44 0.88
CA ALA A 34 -0.95 -34.04 0.49
C ALA A 34 -1.97 -33.10 1.14
N GLN A 35 -3.25 -33.52 1.19
CA GLN A 35 -4.32 -32.77 1.86
C GLN A 35 -4.04 -32.62 3.36
N ASN A 36 -3.70 -33.71 4.04
CA ASN A 36 -3.37 -33.68 5.47
C ASN A 36 -2.15 -32.80 5.76
N ALA A 37 -1.10 -32.90 4.94
CA ALA A 37 0.09 -32.06 5.07
C ALA A 37 -0.25 -30.57 4.92
N LEU A 38 -1.06 -30.19 3.93
CA LEU A 38 -1.51 -28.80 3.77
C LEU A 38 -2.32 -28.31 4.97
N LEU A 39 -3.21 -29.15 5.52
CA LEU A 39 -4.02 -28.81 6.69
C LEU A 39 -3.18 -28.65 7.96
N ILE A 40 -2.12 -29.46 8.12
CA ILE A 40 -1.14 -29.32 9.22
C ILE A 40 -0.38 -28.01 9.05
N GLN A 41 0.17 -27.75 7.86
CA GLN A 41 0.91 -26.54 7.53
C GLN A 41 0.08 -25.26 7.72
N LEU A 42 -1.20 -25.31 7.38
CA LEU A 42 -2.13 -24.19 7.61
C LEU A 42 -2.35 -23.92 9.11
N LYS A 43 -2.29 -24.94 9.96
CA LYS A 43 -2.37 -24.79 11.42
C LYS A 43 -1.05 -24.38 12.05
N GLU A 44 0.07 -24.85 11.50
CA GLU A 44 1.44 -24.55 11.93
C GLU A 44 1.98 -23.23 11.35
N GLU A 45 1.12 -22.46 10.69
CA GLU A 45 1.44 -21.12 10.16
C GLU A 45 2.57 -21.09 9.13
N SER A 46 2.65 -22.15 8.33
CA SER A 46 3.49 -22.17 7.13
C SER A 46 2.91 -21.27 6.04
N GLU A 47 3.71 -20.94 5.03
CA GLU A 47 3.28 -20.07 3.94
C GLU A 47 2.34 -20.81 2.97
N VAL A 48 1.05 -20.83 3.32
CA VAL A 48 0.00 -21.42 2.50
C VAL A 48 -0.68 -20.34 1.68
N TYR A 49 -0.81 -20.56 0.37
CA TYR A 49 -1.49 -19.67 -0.55
C TYR A 49 -2.63 -20.38 -1.27
N VAL A 50 -3.65 -19.61 -1.63
CA VAL A 50 -4.74 -20.03 -2.51
C VAL A 50 -4.82 -19.12 -3.73
N ALA A 51 -4.89 -19.72 -4.91
CA ALA A 51 -5.24 -19.02 -6.14
C ALA A 51 -6.76 -19.02 -6.30
N VAL A 52 -7.36 -17.84 -6.47
CA VAL A 52 -8.81 -17.65 -6.63
C VAL A 52 -9.17 -16.94 -7.94
N LYS A 53 -10.31 -17.30 -8.53
CA LYS A 53 -10.92 -16.60 -9.67
C LYS A 53 -12.40 -16.40 -9.38
N LYS A 54 -12.88 -15.15 -9.39
CA LYS A 54 -14.26 -14.78 -9.01
C LYS A 54 -14.68 -15.36 -7.64
N ASN A 55 -13.79 -15.25 -6.63
CA ASN A 55 -13.95 -15.79 -5.28
C ASN A 55 -14.09 -17.32 -5.17
N GLN A 56 -13.85 -18.08 -6.23
CA GLN A 56 -13.76 -19.54 -6.17
C GLN A 56 -12.30 -19.97 -6.11
N PRO A 57 -11.91 -20.87 -5.19
CA PRO A 57 -10.57 -21.43 -5.15
C PRO A 57 -10.29 -22.26 -6.40
N LEU A 58 -9.07 -22.18 -6.90
CA LEU A 58 -8.57 -22.95 -8.04
C LEU A 58 -7.58 -24.01 -7.57
N PHE A 59 -6.55 -23.58 -6.84
CA PHE A 59 -5.55 -24.47 -6.27
C PHE A 59 -4.90 -23.84 -5.05
N PHE A 60 -4.37 -24.69 -4.18
CA PHE A 60 -3.63 -24.34 -2.99
C PHE A 60 -2.16 -24.69 -3.19
N MET A 61 -1.28 -23.90 -2.58
CA MET A 61 0.16 -24.09 -2.63
C MET A 61 0.74 -23.91 -1.24
N THR A 62 1.68 -24.78 -0.85
CA THR A 62 2.46 -24.56 0.36
C THR A 62 3.91 -24.28 0.01
N LEU A 63 4.46 -23.23 0.64
CA LEU A 63 5.85 -22.83 0.54
C LEU A 63 6.57 -23.01 1.88
N LYS A 64 7.84 -23.40 1.79
CA LYS A 64 8.80 -23.39 2.89
C LYS A 64 10.17 -23.02 2.30
N GLU A 65 10.88 -22.07 2.93
CA GLU A 65 12.23 -21.66 2.49
C GLU A 65 12.30 -21.29 0.99
N LYS A 66 11.26 -20.62 0.48
CA LYS A 66 11.08 -20.25 -0.94
C LYS A 66 10.93 -21.44 -1.91
N GLN A 67 10.68 -22.64 -1.42
CA GLN A 67 10.40 -23.81 -2.25
C GLN A 67 8.93 -24.21 -2.11
N ILE A 68 8.26 -24.48 -3.23
CA ILE A 68 6.93 -25.08 -3.19
C ILE A 68 7.09 -26.57 -2.90
N LEU A 69 6.39 -27.01 -1.86
CA LEU A 69 6.39 -28.39 -1.38
C LEU A 69 5.07 -29.10 -1.62
N ASN A 70 4.01 -28.39 -2.01
CA ASN A 70 2.70 -28.99 -2.21
C ASN A 70 1.85 -28.13 -3.15
N ILE A 71 1.11 -28.78 -4.06
CA ILE A 71 0.14 -28.13 -4.93
C ILE A 71 -1.11 -29.00 -5.08
N LEU A 72 -2.25 -28.48 -4.62
CA LEU A 72 -3.53 -29.16 -4.61
C LEU A 72 -4.55 -28.38 -5.44
N ALA A 73 -5.00 -28.90 -6.58
CA ALA A 73 -6.08 -28.30 -7.37
C ALA A 73 -7.44 -28.76 -6.86
N VAL A 74 -8.40 -27.85 -6.74
CA VAL A 74 -9.77 -28.24 -6.37
C VAL A 74 -10.41 -29.07 -7.49
N GLU A 75 -11.37 -29.93 -7.14
CA GLU A 75 -12.05 -30.77 -8.13
C GLU A 75 -12.72 -29.99 -9.27
N THR A 76 -13.16 -28.76 -9.00
CA THR A 76 -13.78 -27.87 -9.98
C THR A 76 -12.78 -27.10 -10.84
N PHE A 77 -11.48 -27.36 -10.70
CA PHE A 77 -10.45 -26.67 -11.48
C PHE A 77 -10.55 -27.04 -12.97
N MET A 78 -11.04 -26.08 -13.76
CA MET A 78 -11.13 -26.17 -15.23
C MET A 78 -9.98 -25.45 -15.95
N GLY A 79 -8.89 -25.11 -15.23
CA GLY A 79 -7.78 -24.35 -15.78
C GLY A 79 -6.80 -25.22 -16.58
N THR A 80 -5.93 -24.57 -17.36
CA THR A 80 -4.84 -25.25 -18.09
C THR A 80 -3.60 -25.38 -17.21
N TRP A 81 -2.63 -26.18 -17.66
CA TRP A 81 -1.30 -26.19 -17.04
C TRP A 81 -0.66 -24.80 -17.00
N GLN A 82 -0.85 -23.99 -18.05
CA GLN A 82 -0.37 -22.61 -18.07
C GLN A 82 -0.94 -21.81 -16.89
N THR A 83 -2.25 -21.91 -16.63
CA THR A 83 -2.88 -21.21 -15.50
C THR A 83 -2.28 -21.62 -14.14
N LEU A 84 -1.91 -22.89 -13.98
CA LEU A 84 -1.25 -23.38 -12.76
C LEU A 84 0.14 -22.75 -12.61
N PHE A 85 0.97 -22.83 -13.66
CA PHE A 85 2.35 -22.32 -13.63
C PHE A 85 2.39 -20.80 -13.52
N ASP A 86 1.48 -20.07 -14.16
CA ASP A 86 1.35 -18.63 -13.97
C ASP A 86 1.07 -18.28 -12.50
N GLY A 87 0.28 -19.09 -11.80
CA GLY A 87 0.00 -18.90 -10.37
C GLY A 87 1.15 -19.26 -9.45
N ILE A 88 1.94 -20.28 -9.82
CA ILE A 88 3.21 -20.61 -9.17
C ILE A 88 4.15 -19.41 -9.30
N GLU A 89 4.41 -18.95 -10.52
CA GLU A 89 5.31 -17.83 -10.80
C GLU A 89 4.86 -16.54 -10.12
N LEU A 90 3.54 -16.30 -10.01
CA LEU A 90 3.00 -15.12 -9.35
C LEU A 90 3.42 -15.00 -7.88
N ILE A 91 3.58 -16.12 -7.15
CA ILE A 91 4.08 -16.11 -5.76
C ILE A 91 5.50 -15.54 -5.73
N TYR A 92 6.37 -16.06 -6.59
CA TYR A 92 7.78 -15.68 -6.66
C TYR A 92 7.97 -14.25 -7.17
N LYS A 93 7.19 -13.84 -8.18
CA LYS A 93 7.20 -12.49 -8.75
C LYS A 93 6.80 -11.42 -7.75
N ARG A 94 5.92 -11.74 -6.78
CA ARG A 94 5.49 -10.79 -5.74
C ARG A 94 6.64 -10.30 -4.85
N VAL A 95 7.65 -11.15 -4.66
CA VAL A 95 8.85 -10.85 -3.85
C VAL A 95 10.10 -10.69 -4.72
N PHE A 96 9.93 -10.54 -6.05
CA PHE A 96 11.03 -10.37 -7.01
C PHE A 96 12.12 -11.46 -6.91
N ALA A 97 11.72 -12.72 -6.70
CA ALA A 97 12.67 -13.83 -6.63
C ALA A 97 13.36 -14.07 -7.98
N SER A 98 14.65 -14.42 -7.99
CA SER A 98 15.39 -14.71 -9.22
C SER A 98 14.91 -15.99 -9.92
N GLU A 99 14.36 -16.93 -9.16
CA GLU A 99 13.93 -18.24 -9.63
C GLU A 99 12.70 -18.74 -8.89
N ALA A 100 11.90 -19.55 -9.59
CA ALA A 100 10.81 -20.33 -9.02
C ALA A 100 11.24 -21.81 -8.98
N CYS A 101 11.30 -22.39 -7.78
CA CYS A 101 11.78 -23.75 -7.58
C CYS A 101 10.74 -24.67 -6.93
N LEU A 102 10.59 -25.85 -7.50
CA LEU A 102 9.74 -26.93 -7.02
C LEU A 102 10.63 -28.05 -6.49
N GLN A 103 10.36 -28.52 -5.27
CA GLN A 103 11.12 -29.60 -4.64
C GLN A 103 10.25 -30.85 -4.51
N PHE A 104 10.75 -31.98 -5.00
CA PHE A 104 10.06 -33.26 -4.99
C PHE A 104 10.75 -34.25 -4.02
N PRO A 105 10.00 -35.20 -3.44
CA PRO A 105 10.57 -36.24 -2.56
C PRO A 105 11.30 -37.33 -3.35
N ARG A 106 11.04 -37.46 -4.66
CA ARG A 106 11.61 -38.48 -5.54
C ARG A 106 12.00 -37.89 -6.90
N PRO A 107 12.85 -38.59 -7.68
CA PRO A 107 13.06 -38.27 -9.08
C PRO A 107 11.75 -38.31 -9.87
N LEU A 108 11.63 -37.39 -10.83
CA LEU A 108 10.45 -37.28 -11.69
C LEU A 108 10.47 -38.36 -12.77
N SER A 109 9.29 -38.87 -13.11
CA SER A 109 9.09 -39.71 -14.29
C SER A 109 9.32 -38.91 -15.57
N GLU A 110 9.43 -39.61 -16.70
CA GLU A 110 9.65 -38.96 -17.99
C GLU A 110 8.50 -38.01 -18.39
N VAL A 111 7.25 -38.38 -18.08
CA VAL A 111 6.07 -37.56 -18.39
C VAL A 111 6.04 -36.29 -17.55
N GLU A 112 6.32 -36.41 -16.25
CA GLU A 112 6.41 -35.27 -15.32
C GLU A 112 7.54 -34.31 -15.74
N SER A 113 8.71 -34.88 -16.08
CA SER A 113 9.88 -34.15 -16.54
C SER A 113 9.59 -33.36 -17.82
N ARG A 114 9.02 -34.02 -18.84
CA ARG A 114 8.67 -33.36 -20.12
C ARG A 114 7.71 -32.19 -19.90
N ARG A 115 6.74 -32.33 -18.99
CA ARG A 115 5.77 -31.26 -18.71
C ARG A 115 6.42 -30.03 -18.08
N LEU A 116 7.34 -30.20 -17.15
CA LEU A 116 8.07 -29.09 -16.53
C LEU A 116 9.02 -28.42 -17.53
N ILE A 117 9.73 -29.20 -18.35
CA ILE A 117 10.61 -28.67 -19.41
C ILE A 117 9.81 -27.83 -20.41
N GLN A 118 8.62 -28.29 -20.82
CA GLN A 118 7.72 -27.52 -21.71
C GLN A 118 7.30 -26.16 -21.13
N GLN A 119 7.34 -26.00 -19.81
CA GLN A 119 7.02 -24.76 -19.11
C GLN A 119 8.26 -23.91 -18.79
N GLY A 120 9.44 -24.35 -19.24
CA GLY A 120 10.71 -23.64 -19.10
C GLY A 120 11.47 -23.95 -17.82
N TYR A 121 11.11 -25.00 -17.08
CA TYR A 121 11.86 -25.43 -15.90
C TYR A 121 13.08 -26.28 -16.30
N GLN A 122 14.19 -26.03 -15.61
CA GLN A 122 15.41 -26.83 -15.65
C GLN A 122 15.37 -27.84 -14.51
N LEU A 123 15.66 -29.11 -14.80
CA LEU A 123 15.57 -30.22 -13.86
C LEU A 123 16.95 -30.59 -13.31
N SER A 124 17.02 -30.87 -12.01
CA SER A 124 18.20 -31.40 -11.33
C SER A 124 17.78 -32.38 -10.24
N ASN A 125 18.00 -33.68 -10.45
CA ASN A 125 17.58 -34.77 -9.56
C ASN A 125 16.10 -34.68 -9.13
N THR A 126 15.85 -34.07 -7.96
CA THR A 126 14.53 -33.93 -7.33
C THR A 126 14.03 -32.49 -7.30
N THR A 127 14.71 -31.57 -7.98
CA THR A 127 14.37 -30.14 -8.02
C THR A 127 14.10 -29.71 -9.46
N ALA A 128 13.11 -28.84 -9.64
CA ALA A 128 12.83 -28.16 -10.90
C ALA A 128 12.82 -26.65 -10.67
N CYS A 129 13.71 -25.90 -11.34
CA CYS A 129 13.82 -24.45 -11.18
C CYS A 129 13.65 -23.73 -12.52
N LYS A 130 12.96 -22.59 -12.50
CA LYS A 130 12.81 -21.70 -13.65
C LYS A 130 13.34 -20.32 -13.28
N LYS A 131 14.25 -19.78 -14.09
CA LYS A 131 14.68 -18.38 -13.97
C LYS A 131 13.53 -17.46 -14.33
N LEU A 132 13.29 -16.47 -13.49
CA LEU A 132 12.27 -15.46 -13.72
C LEU A 132 12.90 -14.23 -14.38
N HIS A 133 12.23 -13.74 -15.41
CA HIS A 133 12.61 -12.52 -16.11
C HIS A 133 11.60 -11.43 -15.81
N TYR A 134 12.12 -10.23 -15.53
CA TYR A 134 11.35 -9.07 -15.11
C TYR A 134 11.51 -7.95 -16.12
N ASN A 135 10.38 -7.35 -16.49
CA ASN A 135 10.28 -6.06 -17.17
C ASN A 135 9.37 -5.18 -16.29
N THR A 136 9.91 -4.79 -15.14
CA THR A 136 9.21 -4.09 -14.07
C THR A 136 8.92 -2.66 -14.49
N ALA A 137 7.65 -2.27 -14.38
CA ALA A 137 7.21 -0.91 -14.54
C ALA A 137 6.97 -0.22 -13.20
N LEU A 138 7.43 1.01 -13.05
CA LEU A 138 7.05 1.92 -11.98
C LEU A 138 6.00 2.90 -12.51
N VAL A 139 4.76 2.79 -12.01
CA VAL A 139 3.61 3.61 -12.42
C VAL A 139 3.36 4.68 -11.37
N LEU A 140 3.63 5.93 -11.72
CA LEU A 140 3.59 7.09 -10.82
C LEU A 140 2.33 7.93 -11.06
N GLY A 141 1.42 7.92 -10.10
CA GLY A 141 0.18 8.69 -10.19
C GLY A 141 0.37 10.20 -10.07
N GLY A 142 -0.56 10.98 -10.63
CA GLY A 142 -0.62 12.43 -10.39
C GLY A 142 -1.10 12.77 -8.97
N GLY A 143 -0.76 13.97 -8.49
CA GLY A 143 -1.12 14.43 -7.13
C GLY A 143 -0.38 15.63 -6.56
N GLY A 144 0.35 16.41 -7.36
CA GLY A 144 1.04 17.63 -6.93
C GLY A 144 2.04 17.40 -5.80
N ALA A 145 2.00 18.19 -4.73
CA ALA A 145 2.91 18.13 -3.59
C ALA A 145 2.97 16.75 -2.89
N ARG A 146 1.95 15.90 -3.08
CA ARG A 146 1.93 14.52 -2.57
C ARG A 146 2.97 13.61 -3.25
N GLY A 147 3.57 14.07 -4.35
CA GLY A 147 4.58 13.34 -5.12
C GLY A 147 5.83 12.96 -4.32
N ALA A 148 6.16 13.66 -3.22
CA ALA A 148 7.26 13.30 -2.33
C ALA A 148 7.22 11.82 -1.88
N TYR A 149 6.02 11.26 -1.70
CA TYR A 149 5.83 9.85 -1.37
C TYR A 149 6.44 8.89 -2.40
N GLN A 150 6.44 9.25 -3.68
CA GLN A 150 7.00 8.43 -4.75
C GLN A 150 8.53 8.33 -4.67
N ILE A 151 9.20 9.36 -4.16
CA ILE A 151 10.66 9.35 -3.95
C ILE A 151 11.03 8.36 -2.85
N GLY A 152 10.22 8.25 -1.80
CA GLY A 152 10.38 7.21 -0.77
C GLY A 152 10.25 5.80 -1.32
N VAL A 153 9.26 5.58 -2.19
CA VAL A 153 9.10 4.28 -2.88
C VAL A 153 10.34 3.99 -3.72
N TRP A 154 10.84 4.97 -4.47
CA TRP A 154 12.06 4.81 -5.27
C TRP A 154 13.28 4.49 -4.40
N GLN A 155 13.42 5.12 -3.23
CA GLN A 155 14.47 4.82 -2.25
C GLN A 155 14.47 3.34 -1.87
N ALA A 156 13.31 2.80 -1.47
CA ALA A 156 13.16 1.40 -1.08
C ALA A 156 13.49 0.43 -2.24
N LEU A 157 13.08 0.77 -3.46
CA LEU A 157 13.39 -0.04 -4.64
C LEU A 157 14.89 -0.07 -4.95
N LYS A 158 15.59 1.07 -4.82
CA LYS A 158 17.06 1.14 -4.97
C LYS A 158 17.77 0.31 -3.90
N GLU A 159 17.32 0.42 -2.65
CA GLU A 159 17.93 -0.30 -1.52
C GLU A 159 17.80 -1.83 -1.67
N VAL A 160 16.63 -2.32 -2.08
CA VAL A 160 16.39 -3.76 -2.28
C VAL A 160 16.97 -4.26 -3.62
N GLY A 161 17.39 -3.35 -4.51
CA GLY A 161 17.98 -3.71 -5.80
C GLY A 161 16.97 -4.21 -6.83
N ILE A 162 15.72 -3.75 -6.78
CA ILE A 162 14.70 -4.09 -7.78
C ILE A 162 14.88 -3.15 -8.99
N PRO A 163 15.30 -3.66 -10.16
CA PRO A 163 15.53 -2.82 -11.32
C PRO A 163 14.20 -2.41 -11.97
N ILE A 164 14.12 -1.14 -12.38
CA ILE A 164 12.97 -0.56 -13.08
C ILE A 164 13.34 -0.41 -14.55
N GLN A 165 12.58 -1.04 -15.44
CA GLN A 165 12.81 -0.97 -16.90
C GLN A 165 11.87 0.02 -17.58
N ILE A 166 10.65 0.16 -17.05
CA ILE A 166 9.62 1.04 -17.59
C ILE A 166 9.18 2.02 -16.50
N ILE A 167 9.01 3.28 -16.86
CA ILE A 167 8.44 4.29 -15.99
C ILE A 167 7.26 4.91 -16.72
N THR A 168 6.13 5.05 -16.03
CA THR A 168 4.98 5.76 -16.57
C THR A 168 4.49 6.77 -15.54
N GLY A 169 4.29 8.02 -15.94
CA GLY A 169 3.99 9.10 -15.00
C GLY A 169 2.90 10.05 -15.49
N THR A 170 2.15 10.63 -14.57
CA THR A 170 1.20 11.71 -14.84
C THR A 170 1.42 12.86 -13.87
N SER A 171 1.45 14.11 -14.34
CA SER A 171 1.63 15.29 -13.50
C SER A 171 2.93 15.21 -12.70
N VAL A 172 2.87 15.36 -11.38
CA VAL A 172 4.02 15.13 -10.50
C VAL A 172 4.66 13.74 -10.68
N GLY A 173 3.88 12.72 -11.05
CA GLY A 173 4.42 11.40 -11.38
C GLY A 173 5.27 11.40 -12.64
N ALA A 174 4.98 12.27 -13.61
CA ALA A 174 5.86 12.47 -14.77
C ALA A 174 7.14 13.23 -14.38
N LEU A 175 7.03 14.25 -13.53
CA LEU A 175 8.20 14.97 -13.00
C LEU A 175 9.14 14.04 -12.23
N ASN A 176 8.60 13.26 -11.29
CA ASN A 176 9.35 12.25 -10.55
C ASN A 176 9.86 11.14 -11.47
N GLY A 177 9.09 10.74 -12.48
CA GLY A 177 9.55 9.78 -13.48
C GLY A 177 10.83 10.25 -14.19
N ALA A 178 10.88 11.52 -14.58
CA ALA A 178 12.09 12.12 -15.14
C ALA A 178 13.24 12.16 -14.11
N LEU A 179 12.97 12.40 -12.82
CA LEU A 179 14.02 12.37 -11.78
C LEU A 179 14.64 10.98 -11.65
N ILE A 180 13.80 9.95 -11.70
CA ILE A 180 14.22 8.55 -11.60
C ILE A 180 15.06 8.14 -12.82
N VAL A 181 14.68 8.59 -14.02
CA VAL A 181 15.43 8.37 -15.26
C VAL A 181 16.85 8.93 -15.17
N GLN A 182 17.07 10.06 -14.49
CA GLN A 182 18.41 10.62 -14.28
C GLN A 182 19.28 9.85 -13.28
N ASP A 183 18.66 8.97 -12.48
CA ASP A 183 19.27 8.17 -11.43
C ASP A 183 20.06 8.95 -10.36
N ASP A 184 19.69 10.21 -10.11
CA ASP A 184 20.31 11.08 -9.10
C ASP A 184 19.42 11.21 -7.85
N PHE A 185 19.42 10.18 -7.03
CA PHE A 185 18.52 10.06 -5.87
C PHE A 185 18.71 11.18 -4.85
N GLU A 186 19.96 11.51 -4.49
CA GLU A 186 20.24 12.53 -3.47
C GLU A 186 19.75 13.92 -3.92
N ARG A 187 19.97 14.28 -5.19
CA ARG A 187 19.47 15.54 -5.74
C ARG A 187 17.94 15.59 -5.75
N ALA A 188 17.29 14.49 -6.12
CA ALA A 188 15.83 14.39 -6.13
C ALA A 188 15.25 14.52 -4.71
N LYS A 189 15.86 13.85 -3.73
CA LYS A 189 15.50 13.95 -2.32
C LYS A 189 15.69 15.37 -1.80
N GLU A 190 16.86 15.96 -1.98
CA GLU A 190 17.16 17.33 -1.54
C GLU A 190 16.19 18.36 -2.13
N MET A 191 15.83 18.22 -3.41
CA MET A 191 14.83 19.08 -4.05
C MET A 191 13.49 19.02 -3.30
N TRP A 192 12.98 17.81 -3.01
CA TRP A 192 11.73 17.64 -2.28
C TRP A 192 11.82 18.10 -0.82
N GLU A 193 12.96 17.92 -0.14
CA GLU A 193 13.15 18.38 1.24
C GLU A 193 13.19 19.91 1.37
N LYS A 194 13.53 20.61 0.29
CA LYS A 194 13.64 22.08 0.24
C LYS A 194 12.51 22.74 -0.56
N ILE A 195 11.55 21.96 -1.06
CA ILE A 195 10.50 22.49 -1.95
C ILE A 195 9.55 23.41 -1.21
N GLU A 196 9.21 24.52 -1.84
CA GLU A 196 8.28 25.51 -1.34
C GLU A 196 7.26 25.88 -2.41
N THR A 197 6.05 26.21 -1.97
CA THR A 197 4.92 26.53 -2.88
C THR A 197 5.27 27.66 -3.87
N ARG A 198 6.02 28.67 -3.44
CA ARG A 198 6.45 29.81 -4.28
C ARG A 198 7.37 29.43 -5.44
N GLN A 199 8.08 28.31 -5.32
CA GLN A 199 8.97 27.82 -6.38
C GLN A 199 8.20 27.12 -7.51
N ILE A 200 6.95 26.73 -7.25
CA ILE A 200 6.11 26.03 -8.23
C ILE A 200 5.04 26.96 -8.81
N LEU A 201 4.45 27.80 -7.96
CA LEU A 201 3.31 28.65 -8.29
C LEU A 201 3.59 30.09 -7.87
N SER A 202 3.38 31.03 -8.80
CA SER A 202 3.51 32.47 -8.54
C SER A 202 2.28 32.98 -7.79
N PHE A 203 2.31 32.94 -6.45
CA PHE A 203 1.21 33.45 -5.62
C PHE A 203 1.54 34.79 -4.96
N PRO A 204 0.59 35.74 -4.90
CA PRO A 204 0.65 36.84 -3.93
C PRO A 204 0.16 36.32 -2.57
N MET A 205 1.07 35.79 -1.74
CA MET A 205 0.74 35.43 -0.35
C MET A 205 0.78 36.69 0.53
N LYS A 206 -0.24 36.91 1.35
CA LYS A 206 -0.13 37.80 2.52
C LYS A 206 0.37 36.96 3.69
N ASP A 207 1.50 37.35 4.27
CA ASP A 207 2.02 36.78 5.52
C ASP A 207 0.98 36.96 6.62
N ASN A 208 0.23 35.92 6.96
CA ASN A 208 -0.56 35.91 8.17
C ASN A 208 -0.45 34.54 8.84
N THR A 209 0.08 34.56 10.06
CA THR A 209 0.61 33.44 10.85
C THR A 209 -0.45 32.65 11.62
N GLN A 210 -1.74 32.75 11.25
CA GLN A 210 -2.81 32.01 11.92
C GLN A 210 -3.64 31.20 10.92
N ASN A 211 -3.39 29.90 10.87
CA ASN A 211 -4.06 28.92 10.00
C ASN A 211 -5.46 28.57 10.50
N THR A 212 -6.40 29.53 10.49
CA THR A 212 -7.82 29.24 10.79
C THR A 212 -8.53 28.69 9.54
N LEU A 213 -9.48 27.76 9.71
CA LEU A 213 -10.25 27.19 8.59
C LEU A 213 -10.93 28.25 7.70
N PRO A 214 -11.58 29.31 8.26
CA PRO A 214 -12.20 30.35 7.43
C PRO A 214 -11.17 31.09 6.56
N GLU A 215 -9.95 31.27 7.05
CA GLU A 215 -8.89 31.97 6.34
C GLU A 215 -8.27 31.09 5.24
N LEU A 216 -8.04 29.80 5.52
CA LEU A 216 -7.67 28.80 4.50
C LEU A 216 -8.72 28.68 3.38
N LEU A 217 -10.01 28.63 3.73
CA LEU A 217 -11.10 28.55 2.74
C LEU A 217 -11.23 29.84 1.92
N ARG A 218 -11.10 31.01 2.55
CA ARG A 218 -11.12 32.31 1.85
C ARG A 218 -9.95 32.45 0.90
N GLN A 219 -8.77 32.02 1.33
CA GLN A 219 -7.58 31.95 0.48
C GLN A 219 -7.82 31.00 -0.71
N MET A 220 -8.24 29.74 -0.49
CA MET A 220 -8.55 28.82 -1.60
C MET A 220 -9.61 29.35 -2.59
N ALA A 221 -10.66 30.00 -2.08
CA ALA A 221 -11.71 30.57 -2.91
C ALA A 221 -11.19 31.76 -3.75
N SER A 222 -10.45 32.70 -3.14
CA SER A 222 -9.87 33.82 -3.88
C SER A 222 -8.82 33.35 -4.90
N PHE A 223 -8.06 32.30 -4.59
CA PHE A 223 -7.14 31.65 -5.52
C PHE A 223 -7.85 31.03 -6.72
N THR A 224 -8.92 30.29 -6.49
CA THR A 224 -9.68 29.64 -7.57
C THR A 224 -10.26 30.68 -8.53
N VAL A 225 -10.79 31.78 -7.99
CA VAL A 225 -11.33 32.89 -8.80
C VAL A 225 -10.22 33.59 -9.59
N ALA A 226 -9.10 33.93 -8.96
CA ALA A 226 -7.98 34.60 -9.62
C ALA A 226 -7.36 33.74 -10.73
N ALA A 227 -7.20 32.43 -10.49
CA ALA A 227 -6.67 31.49 -11.46
C ALA A 227 -7.60 31.32 -12.68
N ILE A 228 -8.92 31.29 -12.47
CA ILE A 228 -9.90 31.27 -13.58
C ILE A 228 -9.88 32.58 -14.37
N GLN A 229 -9.84 33.73 -13.69
CA GLN A 229 -9.83 35.06 -14.34
C GLN A 229 -8.55 35.32 -15.14
N SER A 230 -7.42 34.79 -14.70
CA SER A 230 -6.11 34.93 -15.38
C SER A 230 -5.81 33.85 -16.42
N LYS A 231 -6.73 32.90 -16.68
CA LYS A 231 -6.51 31.70 -17.52
C LYS A 231 -5.36 30.81 -17.02
N GLY A 232 -5.15 30.81 -15.70
CA GLY A 232 -4.17 30.02 -14.97
C GLY A 232 -2.97 30.82 -14.48
N VAL A 233 -2.38 30.37 -13.38
CA VAL A 233 -1.15 30.96 -12.83
C VAL A 233 0.02 30.63 -13.77
N SER A 234 0.96 31.57 -13.90
CA SER A 234 2.18 31.41 -14.69
C SER A 234 2.98 30.18 -14.25
N THR A 235 3.36 29.35 -15.21
CA THR A 235 4.19 28.15 -15.01
C THR A 235 5.69 28.41 -15.03
N LYS A 236 6.12 29.68 -15.18
CA LYS A 236 7.55 30.07 -15.22
C LYS A 236 8.38 29.54 -14.04
N PRO A 237 7.93 29.57 -12.77
CA PRO A 237 8.72 29.01 -11.66
C PRO A 237 8.95 27.51 -11.82
N LEU A 238 7.92 26.75 -12.21
CA LEU A 238 8.06 25.32 -12.51
C LEU A 238 9.03 25.10 -13.68
N GLN A 239 8.98 25.95 -14.71
CA GLN A 239 9.92 25.86 -15.83
C GLN A 239 11.37 26.10 -15.39
N GLN A 240 11.62 27.09 -14.51
CA GLN A 240 12.93 27.33 -13.93
C GLN A 240 13.41 26.13 -13.08
N LEU A 241 12.53 25.57 -12.26
CA LEU A 241 12.84 24.35 -11.50
C LEU A 241 13.22 23.20 -12.42
N LEU A 242 12.54 23.04 -13.57
CA LEU A 242 12.90 22.04 -14.57
C LEU A 242 14.30 22.31 -15.16
N ASP A 243 14.63 23.57 -15.45
CA ASP A 243 15.93 23.95 -15.99
C ASP A 243 17.07 23.71 -14.99
N ASP A 244 16.84 24.02 -13.71
CA ASP A 244 17.83 23.87 -12.64
C ASP A 244 18.03 22.41 -12.22
N THR A 245 16.97 21.60 -12.29
CA THR A 245 16.99 20.23 -11.76
C THR A 245 17.52 19.21 -12.77
N PHE A 246 17.17 19.37 -14.05
CA PHE A 246 17.33 18.31 -15.04
C PHE A 246 18.51 18.55 -15.99
N SER A 247 19.33 17.51 -16.16
CA SER A 247 20.45 17.45 -17.09
C SER A 247 20.06 16.64 -18.32
N GLN A 248 20.09 17.28 -19.49
CA GLN A 248 19.84 16.61 -20.77
C GLN A 248 20.79 15.41 -20.98
N THR A 249 22.07 15.56 -20.65
CA THR A 249 23.07 14.48 -20.81
C THR A 249 22.72 13.24 -20.00
N LYS A 250 22.24 13.40 -18.75
CA LYS A 250 21.83 12.26 -17.92
C LYS A 250 20.59 11.57 -18.50
N LEU A 251 19.64 12.35 -19.01
CA LEU A 251 18.40 11.84 -19.62
C LEU A 251 18.67 11.06 -20.92
N GLU A 252 19.64 11.49 -21.72
CA GLU A 252 20.04 10.80 -22.96
C GLU A 252 20.76 9.47 -22.70
N GLN A 253 21.41 9.33 -21.54
CA GLN A 253 22.12 8.10 -21.13
C GLN A 253 21.19 7.06 -20.48
N ALA A 254 19.95 7.43 -20.18
CA ALA A 254 19.02 6.56 -19.48
C ALA A 254 18.60 5.37 -20.34
N THR A 255 18.60 4.18 -19.72
CA THR A 255 18.26 2.92 -20.38
C THR A 255 16.78 2.55 -20.20
N GLN A 256 16.12 3.18 -19.23
CA GLN A 256 14.72 2.98 -18.90
C GLN A 256 13.82 3.63 -19.96
N GLN A 257 12.72 2.95 -20.30
CA GLN A 257 11.69 3.54 -21.14
C GLN A 257 10.74 4.37 -20.28
N PHE A 258 10.66 5.66 -20.55
CA PHE A 258 9.81 6.58 -19.80
C PHE A 258 8.67 7.14 -20.66
N TYR A 259 7.45 7.00 -20.16
CA TYR A 259 6.24 7.51 -20.79
C TYR A 259 5.52 8.47 -19.85
N LEU A 260 5.15 9.64 -20.35
CA LEU A 260 4.31 10.59 -19.61
C LEU A 260 2.94 10.72 -20.24
N VAL A 261 1.94 11.08 -19.44
CA VAL A 261 0.58 11.32 -19.92
C VAL A 261 0.22 12.79 -19.80
N THR A 262 -0.41 13.32 -20.85
CA THR A 262 -1.01 14.65 -20.91
C THR A 262 -2.37 14.58 -21.60
N THR A 263 -3.18 15.62 -21.46
CA THR A 263 -4.50 15.72 -22.08
C THR A 263 -4.49 16.84 -23.12
N GLU A 264 -4.75 16.50 -24.38
CA GLU A 264 -4.86 17.46 -25.49
C GLU A 264 -6.25 18.11 -25.51
N LEU A 265 -6.28 19.43 -25.67
CA LEU A 265 -7.47 20.26 -25.81
C LEU A 265 -7.66 20.72 -27.27
N PRO A 266 -8.90 20.99 -27.71
CA PRO A 266 -10.15 20.98 -26.93
C PRO A 266 -10.81 19.60 -26.79
N GLY A 267 -10.32 18.57 -27.51
CA GLY A 267 -10.96 17.24 -27.54
C GLY A 267 -10.89 16.45 -26.23
N VAL A 268 -10.13 16.92 -25.23
CA VAL A 268 -9.87 16.24 -23.96
C VAL A 268 -9.39 14.80 -24.21
N THR A 269 -8.44 14.66 -25.13
CA THR A 269 -7.91 13.36 -25.56
C THR A 269 -6.62 13.02 -24.82
N GLU A 270 -6.53 11.78 -24.32
CA GLU A 270 -5.32 11.25 -23.71
C GLU A 270 -4.17 11.20 -24.74
N ARG A 271 -2.99 11.68 -24.35
CA ARG A 271 -1.76 11.56 -25.13
C ARG A 271 -0.67 10.97 -24.25
N VAL A 272 -0.15 9.83 -24.69
CA VAL A 272 1.00 9.16 -24.06
C VAL A 272 2.24 9.51 -24.87
N ILE A 273 3.19 10.18 -24.24
CA ILE A 273 4.42 10.67 -24.87
C ILE A 273 5.57 9.80 -24.41
N HIS A 274 6.31 9.22 -25.35
CA HIS A 274 7.55 8.50 -25.07
C HIS A 274 8.68 9.51 -24.88
N PHE A 275 9.04 9.76 -23.62
CA PHE A 275 9.99 10.79 -23.22
C PHE A 275 11.35 10.65 -23.90
N ASN A 276 11.90 9.43 -23.96
CA ASN A 276 13.20 9.14 -24.55
C ASN A 276 13.27 9.42 -26.07
N ARG A 277 12.13 9.64 -26.73
CA ARG A 277 12.05 9.94 -28.17
C ARG A 277 11.78 11.41 -28.48
N CYS A 278 11.66 12.26 -27.46
CA CYS A 278 11.51 13.70 -27.64
C CYS A 278 12.77 14.30 -28.28
N LYS A 279 12.60 15.19 -29.26
CA LYS A 279 13.71 15.89 -29.94
C LYS A 279 13.84 17.33 -29.42
N ASN A 280 15.00 17.97 -29.59
CA ASN A 280 15.19 19.42 -29.44
C ASN A 280 14.60 20.01 -28.14
N ASP A 281 14.89 19.41 -26.98
CA ASP A 281 14.39 19.85 -25.67
C ASP A 281 12.86 19.88 -25.48
N GLN A 282 12.09 19.29 -26.40
CA GLN A 282 10.63 19.18 -26.27
C GLN A 282 10.20 18.43 -25.00
N TRP A 283 11.08 17.60 -24.44
CA TRP A 283 10.81 16.85 -23.21
C TRP A 283 10.42 17.78 -22.03
N LYS A 284 11.02 18.98 -21.93
CA LYS A 284 10.65 19.99 -20.91
C LYS A 284 9.22 20.46 -21.09
N GLN A 285 8.84 20.72 -22.34
CA GLN A 285 7.48 21.17 -22.67
C GLN A 285 6.45 20.09 -22.36
N TRP A 286 6.78 18.83 -22.64
CA TRP A 286 5.91 17.69 -22.33
C TRP A 286 5.77 17.41 -20.84
N LEU A 287 6.85 17.56 -20.05
CA LEU A 287 6.77 17.51 -18.59
C LEU A 287 5.89 18.64 -18.04
N LEU A 288 6.08 19.86 -18.54
CA LEU A 288 5.25 21.00 -18.16
C LEU A 288 3.78 20.77 -18.52
N ALA A 289 3.49 20.29 -19.72
CA ALA A 289 2.14 19.95 -20.17
C ALA A 289 1.49 18.89 -19.28
N SER A 290 2.23 17.85 -18.89
CA SER A 290 1.74 16.81 -17.98
C SER A 290 1.39 17.35 -16.59
N ALA A 291 2.11 18.38 -16.12
CA ALA A 291 1.93 18.99 -14.80
C ALA A 291 1.04 20.26 -14.80
N SER A 292 0.56 20.73 -15.96
CA SER A 292 -0.30 21.90 -16.09
C SER A 292 -1.73 21.63 -15.57
N PHE A 293 -1.90 21.69 -14.25
CA PHE A 293 -3.18 21.48 -13.58
C PHE A 293 -4.14 22.68 -13.74
N PHE A 294 -4.75 22.81 -14.91
CA PHE A 294 -5.69 23.90 -15.24
C PHE A 294 -6.97 23.82 -14.40
N PRO A 295 -7.56 24.90 -13.85
CA PRO A 295 -7.17 26.30 -14.03
C PRO A 295 -6.11 26.77 -13.03
N ALA A 296 -5.66 25.96 -12.07
CA ALA A 296 -4.63 26.40 -11.13
C ALA A 296 -3.32 26.80 -11.84
N MET A 297 -3.00 26.11 -12.94
CA MET A 297 -1.84 26.40 -13.80
C MET A 297 -2.29 26.62 -15.24
N ALA A 298 -1.60 27.50 -15.97
CA ALA A 298 -1.88 27.73 -17.38
C ALA A 298 -1.64 26.46 -18.23
N ALA A 299 -2.47 26.27 -19.26
CA ALA A 299 -2.28 25.21 -20.24
C ALA A 299 -0.98 25.41 -21.03
N ALA A 300 -0.26 24.33 -21.31
CA ALA A 300 0.95 24.36 -22.13
C ALA A 300 0.58 24.39 -23.61
N GLN A 301 1.28 25.20 -24.40
CA GLN A 301 1.12 25.22 -25.86
C GLN A 301 2.33 24.56 -26.52
N ILE A 302 2.10 23.51 -27.29
CA ILE A 302 3.13 22.75 -28.01
C ILE A 302 2.66 22.59 -29.45
N GLU A 303 3.47 23.05 -30.41
CA GLU A 303 3.17 22.96 -31.84
C GLU A 303 1.77 23.48 -32.22
N GLY A 304 1.35 24.60 -31.60
CA GLY A 304 0.06 25.24 -31.86
C GLY A 304 -1.15 24.57 -31.19
N LYS A 305 -0.97 23.46 -30.48
CA LYS A 305 -2.01 22.76 -29.71
C LYS A 305 -1.87 23.02 -28.22
N TYR A 306 -2.99 22.91 -27.49
CA TYR A 306 -3.03 23.10 -26.05
C TYR A 306 -3.08 21.77 -25.31
N TYR A 307 -2.32 21.69 -24.23
CA TYR A 307 -2.20 20.51 -23.39
C TYR A 307 -2.34 20.90 -21.91
N VAL A 308 -3.00 20.03 -21.16
CA VAL A 308 -3.19 20.15 -19.71
C VAL A 308 -2.83 18.84 -19.02
N ASP A 309 -2.92 18.83 -17.70
CA ASP A 309 -2.57 17.69 -16.86
C ASP A 309 -3.15 16.36 -17.38
N GLY A 310 -2.34 15.30 -17.36
CA GLY A 310 -2.79 13.97 -17.79
C GLY A 310 -3.88 13.39 -16.89
N GLY A 311 -3.98 13.86 -15.65
CA GLY A 311 -4.96 13.44 -14.65
C GLY A 311 -6.41 13.66 -15.08
N TYR A 312 -6.67 14.56 -16.05
CA TYR A 312 -8.00 14.73 -16.64
C TYR A 312 -8.51 13.50 -17.38
N ARG A 313 -7.62 12.58 -17.79
CA ARG A 313 -8.00 11.36 -18.52
C ARG A 313 -7.46 10.09 -17.89
N ASN A 314 -6.22 10.12 -17.41
CA ASN A 314 -5.55 8.94 -16.90
C ASN A 314 -4.50 9.34 -15.86
N ASN A 315 -4.92 9.40 -14.61
CA ASN A 315 -4.08 9.79 -13.49
C ASN A 315 -3.08 8.71 -13.05
N ILE A 316 -3.34 7.44 -13.40
CA ILE A 316 -2.50 6.29 -13.02
C ILE A 316 -2.31 5.42 -14.26
N PRO A 317 -1.28 5.69 -15.09
CA PRO A 317 -1.16 5.15 -16.44
C PRO A 317 -0.63 3.71 -16.50
N VAL A 318 -1.31 2.78 -15.82
CA VAL A 318 -0.97 1.35 -15.80
C VAL A 318 -1.06 0.74 -17.20
N ASP A 319 -2.08 1.12 -17.97
CA ASP A 319 -2.28 0.67 -19.34
C ASP A 319 -1.10 1.04 -20.26
N ALA A 320 -0.52 2.22 -20.09
CA ALA A 320 0.68 2.61 -20.83
C ALA A 320 1.87 1.71 -20.49
N ALA A 321 2.02 1.28 -19.23
CA ALA A 321 3.08 0.35 -18.85
C ALA A 321 2.88 -1.02 -19.49
N LEU A 322 1.67 -1.57 -19.40
CA LEU A 322 1.33 -2.89 -19.96
C LEU A 322 1.45 -2.91 -21.49
N ALA A 323 1.02 -1.84 -22.16
CA ALA A 323 1.14 -1.70 -23.61
C ALA A 323 2.60 -1.71 -24.10
N ASN A 324 3.56 -1.36 -23.23
CA ASN A 324 4.99 -1.36 -23.53
C ASN A 324 5.71 -2.59 -22.94
N GLY A 325 4.96 -3.66 -22.62
CA GLY A 325 5.51 -4.97 -22.30
C GLY A 325 5.86 -5.18 -20.82
N ALA A 326 5.31 -4.36 -19.92
CA ALA A 326 5.50 -4.57 -18.48
C ALA A 326 4.96 -5.95 -18.05
N THR A 327 5.78 -6.71 -17.33
CA THR A 327 5.39 -8.00 -16.74
C THR A 327 4.92 -7.82 -15.30
N GLU A 328 5.50 -6.86 -14.59
CA GLU A 328 5.13 -6.47 -13.24
C GLU A 328 4.94 -4.95 -13.18
N CYS A 329 3.94 -4.46 -12.45
CA CYS A 329 3.78 -3.02 -12.20
C CYS A 329 3.77 -2.71 -10.71
N ILE A 330 4.59 -1.73 -10.33
CA ILE A 330 4.56 -1.11 -9.01
C ILE A 330 3.81 0.20 -9.16
N ILE A 331 2.58 0.24 -8.69
CA ILE A 331 1.64 1.34 -8.86
C ILE A 331 1.67 2.20 -7.61
N VAL A 332 2.04 3.47 -7.76
CA VAL A 332 2.17 4.43 -6.65
C VAL A 332 1.02 5.44 -6.70
N ASP A 333 -0.04 5.18 -5.94
CA ASP A 333 -1.23 6.04 -5.84
C ASP A 333 -1.08 7.05 -4.68
N VAL A 334 -0.77 8.29 -5.03
CA VAL A 334 -0.69 9.42 -4.09
C VAL A 334 -2.05 10.10 -3.85
N LYS A 335 -3.16 9.47 -4.28
CA LYS A 335 -4.55 9.94 -4.14
C LYS A 335 -4.77 11.33 -4.76
N GLY A 336 -4.14 11.63 -5.89
CA GLY A 336 -4.34 12.90 -6.58
C GLY A 336 -5.73 13.05 -7.20
N PRO A 337 -6.16 14.29 -7.50
CA PRO A 337 -7.39 14.53 -8.23
C PRO A 337 -7.22 14.10 -9.69
N GLY A 338 -8.18 13.36 -10.23
CA GLY A 338 -8.15 12.92 -11.62
C GLY A 338 -8.95 11.66 -11.89
N ILE A 339 -9.03 11.29 -13.16
CA ILE A 339 -9.69 10.08 -13.62
C ILE A 339 -8.69 8.93 -13.59
N THR A 340 -8.97 7.89 -12.81
CA THR A 340 -8.21 6.64 -12.86
C THR A 340 -8.86 5.70 -13.87
N LYS A 341 -8.18 5.47 -14.99
CA LYS A 341 -8.64 4.57 -16.04
C LYS A 341 -8.65 3.13 -15.52
N HIS A 342 -9.79 2.47 -15.61
CA HIS A 342 -9.89 1.06 -15.23
C HIS A 342 -9.09 0.19 -16.21
N THR A 343 -8.07 -0.49 -15.70
CA THR A 343 -7.18 -1.35 -16.50
C THR A 343 -7.35 -2.80 -16.06
N ILE A 344 -7.69 -3.67 -17.00
CA ILE A 344 -7.78 -5.11 -16.76
C ILE A 344 -6.37 -5.68 -16.91
N LEU A 345 -5.88 -6.36 -15.89
CA LEU A 345 -4.58 -7.04 -15.94
C LEU A 345 -4.69 -8.31 -16.79
N PRO A 346 -3.87 -8.45 -17.85
CA PRO A 346 -3.68 -9.71 -18.56
C PRO A 346 -3.22 -10.86 -17.65
N GLU A 347 -3.41 -12.10 -18.10
CA GLU A 347 -2.92 -13.28 -17.38
C GLU A 347 -1.38 -13.30 -17.34
N GLY A 348 -0.78 -13.77 -16.23
CA GLY A 348 0.67 -13.81 -16.02
C GLY A 348 1.33 -12.51 -15.56
N GLN A 349 0.60 -11.39 -15.54
CA GLN A 349 1.10 -10.09 -15.09
C GLN A 349 0.72 -9.82 -13.63
N SER A 350 1.63 -9.19 -12.89
CA SER A 350 1.46 -8.89 -11.46
C SER A 350 1.46 -7.39 -11.20
N CYS A 351 0.67 -6.93 -10.25
CA CYS A 351 0.70 -5.53 -9.82
C CYS A 351 0.73 -5.41 -8.31
N ILE A 352 1.67 -4.62 -7.81
CA ILE A 352 1.72 -4.14 -6.43
C ILE A 352 1.15 -2.74 -6.44
N SER A 353 0.06 -2.50 -5.73
CA SER A 353 -0.53 -1.16 -5.61
C SER A 353 -0.25 -0.60 -4.21
N LEU A 354 0.52 0.49 -4.18
CA LEU A 354 0.86 1.23 -2.99
C LEU A 354 -0.12 2.37 -2.78
N LYS A 355 -0.69 2.43 -1.58
CA LYS A 355 -1.58 3.50 -1.15
C LYS A 355 -1.46 3.64 0.36
N THR A 356 -0.93 4.77 0.80
CA THR A 356 -0.83 5.05 2.24
C THR A 356 -2.22 5.20 2.87
N PRO A 357 -2.46 4.68 4.08
CA PRO A 357 -3.66 5.00 4.85
C PRO A 357 -3.62 6.45 5.37
N TRP A 358 -2.43 7.03 5.48
CA TRP A 358 -2.21 8.38 6.00
C TRP A 358 -2.52 9.44 4.96
N SER A 359 -2.75 10.66 5.45
CA SER A 359 -2.84 11.83 4.59
C SER A 359 -1.44 12.18 4.08
N LEU A 360 -1.36 12.66 2.84
CA LEU A 360 -0.12 13.20 2.25
C LEU A 360 -0.12 14.73 2.20
N GLY A 361 -1.14 15.39 2.77
CA GLY A 361 -1.31 16.84 2.76
C GLY A 361 -2.12 17.36 1.56
N THR A 362 -2.05 18.66 1.29
CA THR A 362 -2.79 19.31 0.20
C THR A 362 -2.04 19.18 -1.13
N VAL A 363 -2.78 19.04 -2.23
CA VAL A 363 -2.20 18.80 -3.58
C VAL A 363 -1.35 19.98 -4.09
N LEU A 364 -1.76 21.23 -3.83
CA LEU A 364 -1.10 22.44 -4.35
C LEU A 364 -0.26 23.19 -3.30
N LEU A 365 -0.04 22.58 -2.13
CA LEU A 365 0.73 23.17 -1.04
C LEU A 365 2.03 22.39 -0.86
N PHE A 366 3.11 22.95 -1.37
CA PHE A 366 4.45 22.36 -1.31
C PHE A 366 5.18 22.89 -0.07
N ASP A 367 5.62 21.95 0.77
CA ASP A 367 6.30 22.19 2.05
C ASP A 367 7.35 21.10 2.25
N GLY A 368 8.60 21.50 2.48
CA GLY A 368 9.74 20.60 2.63
C GLY A 368 9.63 19.67 3.85
N ALA A 369 9.16 20.20 4.98
CA ALA A 369 8.96 19.42 6.21
C ALA A 369 7.92 18.31 5.98
N ARG A 370 6.80 18.63 5.31
CA ARG A 370 5.81 17.63 4.90
C ARG A 370 6.38 16.62 3.91
N SER A 371 7.22 17.07 2.99
CA SER A 371 7.85 16.20 1.99
C SER A 371 8.76 15.16 2.62
N ILE A 372 9.53 15.51 3.66
CA ILE A 372 10.34 14.55 4.44
C ILE A 372 9.47 13.42 5.00
N VAL A 373 8.34 13.75 5.64
CA VAL A 373 7.41 12.75 6.18
C VAL A 373 6.84 11.86 5.07
N ASN A 374 6.41 12.46 3.96
CA ASN A 374 5.86 11.72 2.83
C ASN A 374 6.88 10.77 2.20
N ILE A 375 8.16 11.17 2.08
CA ILE A 375 9.26 10.31 1.62
C ILE A 375 9.40 9.09 2.54
N LYS A 376 9.47 9.30 3.86
CA LYS A 376 9.55 8.18 4.82
C LYS A 376 8.35 7.24 4.73
N LEU A 377 7.14 7.77 4.62
CA LEU A 377 5.94 6.97 4.42
C LEU A 377 6.01 6.13 3.13
N GLY A 378 6.49 6.73 2.03
CA GLY A 378 6.71 6.02 0.76
C GLY A 378 7.66 4.84 0.89
N TYR A 379 8.77 5.06 1.58
CA TYR A 379 9.77 4.04 1.87
C TYR A 379 9.17 2.88 2.68
N LEU A 380 8.54 3.20 3.82
CA LEU A 380 7.98 2.20 4.73
C LEU A 380 6.85 1.39 4.08
N GLU A 381 5.97 2.02 3.31
CA GLU A 381 4.90 1.33 2.59
C GLU A 381 5.42 0.38 1.51
N MET A 382 6.50 0.76 0.79
CA MET A 382 7.13 -0.14 -0.17
C MET A 382 7.79 -1.33 0.54
N MET A 383 8.50 -1.11 1.64
CA MET A 383 9.12 -2.18 2.42
C MET A 383 8.09 -3.15 3.00
N LYS A 384 6.93 -2.66 3.48
CA LYS A 384 5.78 -3.51 3.86
C LYS A 384 5.22 -4.28 2.67
N ALA A 385 5.12 -3.66 1.50
CA ALA A 385 4.61 -4.33 0.30
C ALA A 385 5.52 -5.47 -0.20
N LEU A 386 6.83 -5.36 0.04
CA LEU A 386 7.85 -6.39 -0.20
C LEU A 386 7.96 -7.43 0.93
N GLU A 387 7.08 -7.37 1.93
CA GLU A 387 7.09 -8.26 3.09
C GLU A 387 8.41 -8.21 3.90
N LYS A 388 9.13 -7.07 3.84
CA LYS A 388 10.33 -6.80 4.66
C LYS A 388 9.96 -6.30 6.06
N TYR A 389 8.92 -5.49 6.16
CA TYR A 389 8.35 -5.02 7.41
C TYR A 389 6.90 -5.47 7.57
N SER A 390 6.46 -5.52 8.83
CA SER A 390 5.09 -5.86 9.21
C SER A 390 4.26 -4.61 9.54
N GLY A 391 2.95 -4.79 9.73
CA GLY A 391 2.01 -3.72 10.09
C GLY A 391 1.13 -3.27 8.93
N TYR A 392 0.18 -2.39 9.23
CA TYR A 392 -0.69 -1.80 8.22
C TYR A 392 -0.66 -0.29 8.29
N TRP A 393 -0.98 0.30 9.44
CA TRP A 393 -0.91 1.74 9.66
C TRP A 393 0.48 2.17 10.08
N TYR A 394 1.07 1.44 11.02
CA TYR A 394 2.43 1.60 11.48
C TYR A 394 3.32 0.53 10.85
N THR A 395 4.62 0.65 11.07
CA THR A 395 5.62 -0.22 10.45
C THR A 395 6.50 -0.81 11.53
N PHE A 396 6.64 -2.13 11.52
CA PHE A 396 7.37 -2.89 12.53
C PHE A 396 8.48 -3.72 11.90
N ASP A 397 9.68 -3.66 12.46
CA ASP A 397 10.84 -4.46 12.05
C ASP A 397 10.86 -5.84 12.73
N GLU A 398 9.69 -6.47 12.82
CA GLU A 398 9.53 -7.75 13.48
C GLU A 398 8.50 -8.61 12.73
N PRO A 399 8.67 -9.93 12.72
CA PRO A 399 7.67 -10.82 12.15
C PRO A 399 6.39 -10.77 12.99
N LEU A 400 5.24 -10.94 12.34
CA LEU A 400 3.94 -11.04 13.02
C LEU A 400 3.90 -12.14 14.10
N SER A 401 4.78 -13.14 14.01
CA SER A 401 4.92 -14.17 15.04
C SER A 401 5.29 -13.61 16.42
N SER A 402 6.04 -12.52 16.48
CA SER A 402 6.43 -11.87 17.75
C SER A 402 5.21 -11.32 18.51
N ILE A 403 4.12 -11.02 17.81
CA ILE A 403 2.91 -10.40 18.38
C ILE A 403 1.99 -11.45 19.03
N LYS A 404 2.15 -12.73 18.69
CA LYS A 404 1.27 -13.80 19.18
C LYS A 404 1.32 -13.94 20.69
N GLU A 405 2.51 -13.84 21.26
CA GLU A 405 2.68 -13.96 22.71
C GLU A 405 1.92 -12.83 23.41
N PHE A 406 2.10 -11.59 22.94
CA PHE A 406 1.34 -10.45 23.43
C PHE A 406 -0.18 -10.62 23.27
N GLN A 407 -0.64 -11.15 22.14
CA GLN A 407 -2.06 -11.43 21.94
C GLN A 407 -2.57 -12.50 22.92
N ARG A 408 -1.78 -13.55 23.17
CA ARG A 408 -2.10 -14.60 24.13
C ARG A 408 -2.19 -14.03 25.55
N GLN A 409 -1.22 -13.23 25.95
CA GLN A 409 -1.20 -12.53 27.24
C GLN A 409 -2.42 -11.62 27.39
N PHE A 410 -2.75 -10.82 26.37
CA PHE A 410 -3.94 -9.96 26.36
C PHE A 410 -5.23 -10.76 26.55
N PHE A 411 -5.41 -11.89 25.85
CA PHE A 411 -6.61 -12.71 26.05
C PHE A 411 -6.63 -13.43 27.40
N GLN A 412 -5.48 -13.83 27.93
CA GLN A 412 -5.37 -14.37 29.29
C GLN A 412 -5.74 -13.31 30.34
N TYR A 413 -5.28 -12.08 30.17
CA TYR A 413 -5.65 -10.92 30.97
C TYR A 413 -7.17 -10.72 31.00
N LEU A 414 -7.81 -10.70 29.83
CA LEU A 414 -9.27 -10.56 29.73
C LEU A 414 -10.03 -11.69 30.44
N LYS A 415 -9.54 -12.93 30.33
CA LYS A 415 -10.15 -14.09 30.97
C LYS A 415 -9.95 -14.08 32.48
N LYS A 416 -8.75 -13.77 32.95
CA LYS A 416 -8.35 -13.74 34.37
C LYS A 416 -9.07 -12.62 35.13
N ASN A 417 -9.06 -11.41 34.58
CA ASN A 417 -9.51 -10.22 35.31
C ASN A 417 -11.01 -9.96 35.11
N TYR A 418 -11.56 -10.31 33.95
CA TYR A 418 -12.96 -9.99 33.60
C TYR A 418 -13.85 -11.21 33.31
N GLN A 419 -13.30 -12.44 33.31
CA GLN A 419 -14.03 -13.66 32.94
C GLN A 419 -14.73 -13.55 31.56
N LEU A 420 -14.11 -12.80 30.65
CA LEU A 420 -14.67 -12.54 29.32
C LEU A 420 -14.25 -13.61 28.31
N SER A 421 -15.24 -14.27 27.71
CA SER A 421 -15.08 -14.96 26.44
C SER A 421 -15.58 -14.04 25.32
N LEU A 422 -14.70 -13.61 24.41
CA LEU A 422 -15.05 -12.63 23.38
C LEU A 422 -16.13 -13.12 22.41
N TRP A 423 -16.19 -14.42 22.15
CA TRP A 423 -17.11 -15.00 21.18
C TRP A 423 -17.87 -16.16 21.84
N LYS A 424 -19.21 -16.13 21.79
CA LYS A 424 -20.03 -17.26 22.26
C LYS A 424 -20.14 -18.35 21.19
N ASN A 425 -20.10 -17.96 19.91
CA ASN A 425 -20.22 -18.86 18.77
C ASN A 425 -19.47 -18.33 17.53
N ARG A 426 -19.38 -19.16 16.48
CA ARG A 426 -18.67 -18.85 15.22
C ARG A 426 -19.30 -17.68 14.45
N GLU A 427 -20.62 -17.49 14.52
CA GLU A 427 -21.29 -16.41 13.79
C GLU A 427 -20.95 -15.03 14.36
N GLU A 428 -20.99 -14.88 15.69
CA GLU A 428 -20.59 -13.64 16.37
C GLU A 428 -19.14 -13.28 16.04
N ARG A 429 -18.25 -14.28 16.10
CA ARG A 429 -16.84 -14.14 15.71
C ARG A 429 -16.72 -13.60 14.29
N LYS A 430 -17.40 -14.25 13.33
CA LYS A 430 -17.38 -13.84 11.92
C LYS A 430 -17.90 -12.42 11.72
N ARG A 431 -19.03 -12.06 12.36
CA ARG A 431 -19.61 -10.71 12.29
C ARG A 431 -18.66 -9.65 12.85
N PHE A 432 -17.96 -9.93 13.94
CA PHE A 432 -16.98 -9.02 14.50
C PHE A 432 -15.82 -8.77 13.54
N TYR A 433 -15.17 -9.84 13.03
CA TYR A 433 -14.06 -9.67 12.08
C TYR A 433 -14.52 -9.00 10.78
N GLN A 434 -15.75 -9.22 10.32
CA GLN A 434 -16.31 -8.48 9.19
C GLN A 434 -16.44 -6.98 9.48
N LYS A 435 -16.94 -6.59 10.66
CA LYS A 435 -16.99 -5.18 11.08
C LYS A 435 -15.59 -4.57 11.19
N LEU A 436 -14.66 -5.29 11.81
CA LEU A 436 -13.28 -4.83 11.98
C LEU A 436 -12.55 -4.71 10.64
N ARG A 437 -12.72 -5.67 9.72
CA ARG A 437 -12.21 -5.59 8.34
C ARG A 437 -12.85 -4.46 7.54
N LYS A 438 -14.11 -4.10 7.79
CA LYS A 438 -14.69 -2.90 7.16
C LYS A 438 -13.99 -1.62 7.61
N TYR A 439 -13.58 -1.57 8.88
CA TYR A 439 -12.93 -0.40 9.46
C TYR A 439 -11.42 -0.32 9.14
N TYR A 440 -10.73 -1.45 9.26
CA TYR A 440 -9.27 -1.56 9.14
C TYR A 440 -8.82 -2.13 7.77
N LYS A 441 -9.75 -2.50 6.88
CA LYS A 441 -9.55 -3.27 5.62
C LYS A 441 -9.23 -4.75 5.83
N ASP A 442 -9.17 -5.51 4.73
CA ASP A 442 -9.11 -6.99 4.66
C ASP A 442 -7.82 -7.66 5.22
N ARG A 443 -7.10 -7.01 6.15
CA ARG A 443 -5.84 -7.52 6.73
C ARG A 443 -5.94 -7.93 8.20
N VAL A 444 -7.14 -7.91 8.77
CA VAL A 444 -7.36 -8.38 10.14
C VAL A 444 -7.82 -9.82 10.15
N TYR A 445 -7.06 -10.65 10.84
CA TYR A 445 -7.32 -12.05 11.09
C TYR A 445 -7.38 -12.29 12.59
N GLU A 446 -7.76 -13.51 12.97
CA GLU A 446 -7.81 -13.86 14.40
C GLU A 446 -6.43 -13.82 15.03
N GLU A 447 -5.40 -14.07 14.25
CA GLU A 447 -4.01 -14.19 14.66
C GLU A 447 -3.33 -12.85 14.91
N ASN A 448 -3.88 -11.75 14.40
CA ASN A 448 -3.26 -10.42 14.47
C ASN A 448 -4.22 -9.31 14.96
N ILE A 449 -5.32 -9.66 15.63
CA ILE A 449 -6.26 -8.68 16.16
C ILE A 449 -5.60 -7.73 17.17
N SER A 450 -4.67 -8.21 18.00
CA SER A 450 -3.96 -7.34 18.94
C SER A 450 -3.10 -6.30 18.24
N LEU A 451 -2.47 -6.64 17.11
CA LEU A 451 -1.76 -5.66 16.29
C LEU A 451 -2.72 -4.58 15.77
N ALA A 452 -3.86 -4.99 15.22
CA ALA A 452 -4.85 -4.04 14.73
C ALA A 452 -5.33 -3.11 15.85
N LEU A 453 -5.60 -3.63 17.05
CA LEU A 453 -5.98 -2.85 18.23
C LEU A 453 -4.88 -1.88 18.68
N LEU A 454 -3.61 -2.30 18.65
CA LEU A 454 -2.47 -1.46 18.98
C LEU A 454 -2.29 -0.31 18.00
N GLU A 455 -2.35 -0.58 16.71
CA GLU A 455 -2.26 0.48 15.69
C GLU A 455 -3.47 1.42 15.73
N LEU A 456 -4.65 0.90 16.08
CA LEU A 456 -5.84 1.72 16.36
C LEU A 456 -5.62 2.65 17.55
N LEU A 457 -5.03 2.13 18.63
CA LEU A 457 -4.63 2.93 19.78
C LEU A 457 -3.59 3.98 19.39
N GLY A 458 -2.51 3.61 18.70
CA GLY A 458 -1.48 4.54 18.24
C GLY A 458 -2.03 5.65 17.37
N LYS A 459 -2.99 5.34 16.48
CA LYS A 459 -3.67 6.37 15.69
C LYS A 459 -4.49 7.31 16.58
N SER A 460 -5.21 6.78 17.57
CA SER A 460 -6.03 7.58 18.50
C SER A 460 -5.20 8.42 19.47
N THR A 461 -3.99 7.98 19.79
CA THR A 461 -3.01 8.69 20.63
C THR A 461 -1.95 9.43 19.81
N VAL A 462 -2.12 9.48 18.49
CA VAL A 462 -1.42 10.38 17.57
C VAL A 462 0.08 10.05 17.44
N VAL A 463 0.45 8.77 17.59
CA VAL A 463 1.83 8.27 17.37
C VAL A 463 2.26 8.52 15.92
N PRO A 464 3.51 8.99 15.67
CA PRO A 464 4.00 9.26 14.31
C PRO A 464 4.03 8.02 13.42
N PRO A 465 3.48 8.07 12.19
CA PRO A 465 3.44 6.91 11.31
C PRO A 465 4.68 6.75 10.40
N ASP A 466 5.55 7.75 10.36
CA ASP A 466 6.72 7.84 9.48
C ASP A 466 7.99 7.22 10.07
N GLN A 467 7.84 6.38 11.10
CA GLN A 467 8.95 5.75 11.83
C GLN A 467 8.85 4.22 11.75
N LEU A 468 10.00 3.58 11.93
CA LEU A 468 10.10 2.13 12.11
C LEU A 468 10.17 1.84 13.60
N TYR A 469 9.31 0.94 14.09
CA TYR A 469 9.21 0.61 15.50
C TYR A 469 9.57 -0.85 15.75
N THR A 470 10.15 -1.14 16.90
CA THR A 470 9.93 -2.45 17.53
C THR A 470 8.57 -2.46 18.22
N PHE A 471 8.00 -3.64 18.39
CA PHE A 471 6.73 -3.85 19.06
C PHE A 471 6.78 -3.35 20.51
N SER A 472 7.86 -3.67 21.23
CA SER A 472 8.06 -3.22 22.63
C SER A 472 8.15 -1.71 22.75
N GLU A 473 8.90 -1.04 21.87
CA GLU A 473 8.97 0.43 21.83
C GLU A 473 7.59 1.05 21.58
N PHE A 474 6.83 0.49 20.64
CA PHE A 474 5.50 0.99 20.33
C PHE A 474 4.54 0.82 21.51
N VAL A 475 4.58 -0.32 22.20
CA VAL A 475 3.76 -0.56 23.40
C VAL A 475 4.17 0.37 24.54
N GLN A 476 5.47 0.61 24.76
CA GLN A 476 5.96 1.57 25.75
C GLN A 476 5.48 2.99 25.45
N LEU A 477 5.55 3.43 24.20
CA LEU A 477 5.03 4.73 23.78
C LEU A 477 3.53 4.88 24.10
N LEU A 478 2.74 3.82 23.91
CA LEU A 478 1.32 3.82 24.27
C LEU A 478 1.08 3.81 25.79
N ALA A 479 1.97 3.20 26.58
CA ALA A 479 1.91 3.19 28.04
C ALA A 479 2.19 4.58 28.63
N ASP A 480 3.25 5.23 28.14
CA ASP A 480 3.77 6.51 28.64
C ASP A 480 2.92 7.70 28.23
N GLN A 481 2.17 7.58 27.13
CA GLN A 481 1.24 8.62 26.71
C GLN A 481 0.05 8.75 27.68
N THR A 482 0.20 9.70 28.62
CA THR A 482 -0.96 10.35 29.24
C THR A 482 -1.82 11.00 28.15
N ASP A 483 -3.13 11.15 28.33
CA ASP A 483 -4.09 11.67 27.32
C ASP A 483 -3.80 13.13 26.85
N LYS A 484 -2.59 13.65 27.06
CA LYS A 484 -2.08 14.95 26.60
C LYS A 484 -1.72 14.90 25.11
N GLN A 485 -2.24 15.90 24.40
CA GLN A 485 -2.15 16.07 22.96
C GLN A 485 -0.99 17.00 22.63
N GLU A 486 -0.04 16.51 21.82
CA GLU A 486 0.74 17.37 20.94
C GLU A 486 0.36 17.04 19.49
N ASP A 487 0.25 18.08 18.66
CA ASP A 487 -0.10 17.96 17.25
C ASP A 487 1.09 17.33 16.49
N THR A 488 1.00 16.04 16.10
CA THR A 488 2.10 15.35 15.40
C THR A 488 2.15 15.55 13.89
N PHE A 489 1.25 16.36 13.33
CA PHE A 489 1.34 16.70 11.92
C PHE A 489 2.42 17.77 11.71
N ALA A 490 3.61 17.34 11.28
CA ALA A 490 4.65 18.25 10.81
C ALA A 490 4.21 18.96 9.52
N GLY A 491 4.38 20.27 9.48
CA GLY A 491 4.08 21.12 8.32
C GLY A 491 2.62 21.61 8.27
N MET A 492 2.21 22.17 7.12
CA MET A 492 0.87 22.73 6.96
C MET A 492 -0.20 21.63 6.82
N ILE A 493 -1.27 21.74 7.61
CA ILE A 493 -2.37 20.77 7.67
C ILE A 493 -3.36 21.02 6.51
N SER A 494 -3.79 19.95 5.83
CA SER A 494 -4.82 20.01 4.79
C SER A 494 -6.22 20.19 5.37
N VAL A 495 -7.17 20.65 4.54
CA VAL A 495 -8.59 20.77 4.94
C VAL A 495 -9.17 19.42 5.37
N GLN A 496 -8.75 18.31 4.74
CA GLN A 496 -9.20 16.97 5.14
C GLN A 496 -8.70 16.58 6.53
N GLU A 497 -7.44 16.87 6.84
CA GLU A 497 -6.87 16.61 8.17
C GLU A 497 -7.49 17.53 9.23
N TRP A 498 -7.74 18.80 8.89
CA TRP A 498 -8.42 19.73 9.79
C TRP A 498 -9.86 19.31 10.07
N LEU A 499 -10.61 18.88 9.05
CA LEU A 499 -11.96 18.33 9.22
C LEU A 499 -11.95 17.03 10.02
N GLY A 500 -10.93 16.18 9.84
CA GLY A 500 -10.71 14.99 10.66
C GLY A 500 -10.51 15.37 12.14
N LYS A 501 -9.59 16.29 12.41
CA LYS A 501 -9.34 16.82 13.76
C LYS A 501 -10.60 17.44 14.37
N TYR A 502 -11.31 18.28 13.62
CA TYR A 502 -12.57 18.89 14.05
C TYR A 502 -13.63 17.84 14.37
N TYR A 503 -13.77 16.81 13.52
CA TYR A 503 -14.67 15.70 13.77
C TYR A 503 -14.29 14.96 15.06
N ASP A 504 -13.01 14.62 15.23
CA ASP A 504 -12.50 13.91 16.40
C ASP A 504 -12.70 14.70 17.70
N ASP A 505 -12.49 16.02 17.65
CA ASP A 505 -12.57 16.90 18.82
C ASP A 505 -14.03 17.29 19.18
N PHE A 506 -14.89 17.53 18.19
CA PHE A 506 -16.21 18.15 18.41
C PHE A 506 -17.40 17.21 18.23
N PHE A 507 -17.30 16.14 17.42
CA PHE A 507 -18.45 15.30 17.12
C PHE A 507 -18.67 14.20 18.17
N LEU A 508 -19.88 14.12 18.74
CA LEU A 508 -20.21 13.19 19.85
C LEU A 508 -20.01 11.71 19.52
N LEU A 509 -20.16 11.31 18.25
CA LEU A 509 -19.94 9.93 17.81
C LEU A 509 -18.53 9.72 17.22
N SER A 510 -17.60 10.67 17.42
CA SER A 510 -16.20 10.45 17.03
C SER A 510 -15.60 9.30 17.83
N GLU A 511 -14.64 8.58 17.24
CA GLU A 511 -13.99 7.45 17.91
C GLU A 511 -13.30 7.89 19.19
N LYS A 512 -12.66 9.06 19.16
CA LYS A 512 -12.01 9.67 20.31
C LYS A 512 -12.99 9.88 21.47
N ARG A 513 -14.17 10.46 21.19
CA ARG A 513 -15.20 10.66 22.22
C ARG A 513 -15.85 9.36 22.67
N GLN A 514 -16.08 8.41 21.76
CA GLN A 514 -16.57 7.08 22.12
C GLN A 514 -15.57 6.34 23.01
N LEU A 515 -14.26 6.44 22.74
CA LEU A 515 -13.21 5.84 23.57
C LEU A 515 -13.16 6.47 24.96
N GLN A 516 -13.27 7.81 25.05
CA GLN A 516 -13.38 8.52 26.33
C GLN A 516 -14.65 8.13 27.10
N LEU A 517 -15.80 8.05 26.43
CA LEU A 517 -17.07 7.66 27.03
C LEU A 517 -17.01 6.23 27.57
N VAL A 518 -16.52 5.28 26.77
CA VAL A 518 -16.36 3.89 27.19
C VAL A 518 -15.39 3.79 28.36
N LYS A 519 -14.25 4.50 28.32
CA LYS A 519 -13.31 4.59 29.45
C LYS A 519 -14.01 5.06 30.72
N GLN A 520 -14.78 6.15 30.67
CA GLN A 520 -15.54 6.67 31.82
C GLN A 520 -16.60 5.68 32.32
N LEU A 521 -17.32 5.01 31.42
CA LEU A 521 -18.34 4.01 31.78
C LEU A 521 -17.75 2.79 32.49
N LEU A 522 -16.47 2.52 32.30
CA LEU A 522 -15.75 1.40 32.90
C LEU A 522 -15.03 1.77 34.21
N VAL A 523 -15.04 3.05 34.63
CA VAL A 523 -14.57 3.48 35.97
C VAL A 523 -15.65 3.18 37.01
N VAL A 524 -15.78 1.90 37.36
CA VAL A 524 -16.70 1.37 38.38
C VAL A 524 -16.03 0.18 39.09
N ASP A 525 -16.68 -0.36 40.12
CA ASP A 525 -16.20 -1.59 40.77
C ASP A 525 -16.15 -2.77 39.79
N LEU A 526 -15.37 -3.79 40.13
CA LEU A 526 -15.06 -4.89 39.22
C LEU A 526 -16.30 -5.68 38.77
N GLU A 527 -17.30 -5.87 39.64
CA GLU A 527 -18.49 -6.65 39.31
C GLU A 527 -19.41 -5.87 38.36
N GLU A 528 -19.62 -4.59 38.61
CA GLU A 528 -20.37 -3.71 37.71
C GLU A 528 -19.61 -3.51 36.38
N LYS A 529 -18.28 -3.42 36.41
CA LYS A 529 -17.44 -3.34 35.20
C LYS A 529 -17.64 -4.57 34.31
N LYS A 530 -17.57 -5.78 34.87
CA LYS A 530 -17.83 -7.04 34.13
C LYS A 530 -19.20 -7.06 33.47
N LYS A 531 -20.23 -6.56 34.15
CA LYS A 531 -21.60 -6.50 33.61
C LYS A 531 -21.69 -5.52 32.44
N ARG A 532 -21.12 -4.32 32.56
CA ARG A 532 -21.09 -3.30 31.50
C ARG A 532 -20.30 -3.76 30.28
N LEU A 533 -19.18 -4.44 30.49
CA LEU A 533 -18.34 -4.97 29.40
C LEU A 533 -19.11 -5.89 28.46
N LYS A 534 -20.02 -6.74 28.96
CA LYS A 534 -20.84 -7.61 28.10
C LYS A 534 -21.69 -6.80 27.12
N GLY A 535 -22.38 -5.75 27.58
CA GLY A 535 -23.20 -4.91 26.71
C GLY A 535 -22.37 -4.05 25.75
N LEU A 536 -21.25 -3.50 26.23
CA LEU A 536 -20.36 -2.68 25.41
C LEU A 536 -19.66 -3.48 24.31
N LEU A 537 -19.27 -4.73 24.59
CA LEU A 537 -18.74 -5.63 23.56
C LEU A 537 -19.77 -5.99 22.49
N GLU A 538 -21.07 -6.01 22.81
CA GLU A 538 -22.10 -6.26 21.78
C GLU A 538 -22.34 -5.03 20.90
N GLN A 539 -22.31 -3.83 21.48
CA GLN A 539 -22.63 -2.56 20.78
C GLN A 539 -21.41 -1.92 20.10
N LEU A 540 -20.30 -1.79 20.83
CA LEU A 540 -19.06 -1.09 20.44
C LEU A 540 -17.83 -1.99 20.68
N PRO A 541 -17.74 -3.16 20.02
CA PRO A 541 -16.71 -4.15 20.35
C PRO A 541 -15.28 -3.67 20.14
N ILE A 542 -15.02 -2.91 19.06
CA ILE A 542 -13.68 -2.43 18.71
C ILE A 542 -13.18 -1.45 19.79
N ILE A 543 -14.01 -0.45 20.11
CA ILE A 543 -13.67 0.60 21.08
C ILE A 543 -13.52 0.02 22.48
N THR A 544 -14.40 -0.91 22.86
CA THR A 544 -14.31 -1.60 24.16
C THR A 544 -13.00 -2.39 24.27
N LEU A 545 -12.62 -3.11 23.22
CA LEU A 545 -11.34 -3.83 23.18
C LEU A 545 -10.13 -2.90 23.21
N GLN A 546 -10.19 -1.73 22.56
CA GLN A 546 -9.12 -0.73 22.64
C GLN A 546 -8.92 -0.21 24.07
N VAL A 547 -10.02 0.09 24.79
CA VAL A 547 -9.93 0.53 26.19
C VAL A 547 -9.29 -0.56 27.06
N LEU A 548 -9.73 -1.81 26.92
CA LEU A 548 -9.14 -2.94 27.65
C LEU A 548 -7.68 -3.20 27.29
N MET A 549 -7.31 -3.01 26.01
CA MET A 549 -5.92 -3.10 25.56
C MET A 549 -5.06 -2.02 26.21
N LYS A 550 -5.57 -0.78 26.31
CA LYS A 550 -4.87 0.30 26.99
C LYS A 550 -4.68 -0.01 28.49
N GLU A 551 -5.70 -0.54 29.17
CA GLU A 551 -5.58 -0.99 30.57
C GLU A 551 -4.51 -2.09 30.72
N PHE A 552 -4.55 -3.11 29.85
CA PHE A 552 -3.56 -4.20 29.83
C PHE A 552 -2.11 -3.68 29.70
N ILE A 553 -1.90 -2.71 28.79
CA ILE A 553 -0.59 -2.10 28.57
C ILE A 553 -0.13 -1.30 29.81
N GLN A 554 -1.04 -0.55 30.43
CA GLN A 554 -0.75 0.31 31.59
C GLN A 554 -0.48 -0.48 32.87
N GLU A 555 -1.10 -1.64 33.03
CA GLU A 555 -0.88 -2.53 34.18
C GLU A 555 0.43 -3.32 34.08
N GLY A 556 1.13 -3.26 32.93
CA GLY A 556 2.45 -3.87 32.75
C GLY A 556 2.43 -5.39 32.67
N GLU A 557 1.26 -6.03 32.49
CA GLU A 557 1.12 -7.49 32.40
C GLU A 557 1.65 -8.11 31.08
N TRP A 558 2.36 -7.32 30.26
CA TRP A 558 2.93 -7.71 28.96
C TRP A 558 4.46 -7.89 28.97
N TYR A 559 5.13 -7.54 30.08
CA TYR A 559 6.58 -7.68 30.26
C TYR A 559 7.03 -9.11 30.55
#